data_AF-A0A521Z4K1-F1
#
_entry.id   AF-A0A521Z4K1-F1
#
_cell.length_a   1.000
_cell.length_b   1.000
_cell.length_c   1.000
_cell.angle_alpha   90.00
_cell.angle_beta   90.00
_cell.angle_gamma   90.00
#
_symmetry.space_group_name_H-M   'P 1'
#
loop_
_entity.id
_entity.type
_entity.pdbx_description
1 polymer ?
#
loop_
_entity_poly.entity_id
_entity_poly.type
_entity_poly.pdbx_seq_one_letter_code
_entity_poly.pdbx_strand_id
1 'polypeptide(L)'
;MQKRIFCALAMIVAGAAAAQNAPQANPRDPKAPVPPLEYRSAFADYRPYKEPEVAPWRDANEEVGRVGGHLGIVRGQQEAAKAGPKPPMHGMQHK
;
A
#
# COMPACT_ATOMS: atom_id res chain seq x y z
N MET A 1 47.43 -4.83 25.02
CA MET A 1 46.29 -4.67 24.09
C MET A 1 44.99 -5.26 24.65
N GLN A 2 45.03 -6.49 25.17
CA GLN A 2 43.89 -7.22 25.76
C GLN A 2 43.10 -6.49 26.86
N LYS A 3 43.78 -5.78 27.77
CA LYS A 3 43.11 -4.99 28.83
C LYS A 3 42.25 -3.84 28.29
N ARG A 4 42.66 -3.22 27.16
CA ARG A 4 41.90 -2.13 26.53
C ARG A 4 40.64 -2.66 25.82
N ILE A 5 40.72 -3.86 25.23
CA ILE A 5 39.59 -4.53 24.59
C ILE A 5 38.55 -4.92 25.64
N PHE A 6 38.99 -5.44 26.80
CA PHE A 6 38.09 -5.77 27.91
C PHE A 6 37.36 -4.55 28.48
N CYS A 7 38.06 -3.43 28.65
CA CYS A 7 37.43 -2.17 29.08
C CYS A 7 36.42 -1.63 28.06
N ALA A 8 36.73 -1.73 26.76
CA ALA A 8 35.82 -1.29 25.71
C ALA A 8 34.55 -2.17 25.65
N LEU A 9 34.69 -3.49 25.78
CA LEU A 9 33.55 -4.41 25.84
C LEU A 9 32.68 -4.15 27.08
N ALA A 10 33.31 -3.90 28.24
CA ALA A 10 32.60 -3.60 29.48
C ALA A 10 31.78 -2.31 29.39
N MET A 11 32.29 -1.26 28.73
CA MET A 11 31.55 -0.02 28.53
C MET A 11 30.36 -0.18 27.58
N ILE A 12 30.48 -1.01 26.54
CA ILE A 12 29.37 -1.30 25.61
C ILE A 12 28.25 -2.08 26.32
N VAL A 13 28.61 -3.09 27.12
CA VAL A 13 27.64 -3.91 27.87
C VAL A 13 26.94 -3.08 28.95
N ALA A 14 27.67 -2.21 29.66
CA ALA A 14 27.08 -1.31 30.65
C ALA A 14 26.09 -0.31 30.03
N GLY A 15 26.38 0.22 28.84
CA GLY A 15 25.46 1.11 28.12
C GLY A 15 24.17 0.42 27.69
N ALA A 16 24.24 -0.84 27.25
CA ALA A 16 23.06 -1.62 26.86
C ALA A 16 22.15 -1.96 28.06
N ALA A 17 22.73 -2.25 29.24
CA ALA A 17 21.98 -2.56 30.44
C ALA A 17 21.21 -1.33 31.02
N ALA A 18 21.74 -0.13 30.85
CA ALA A 18 21.07 1.11 31.27
C ALA A 18 19.84 1.44 30.39
N ALA A 19 19.88 1.09 29.09
CA ALA A 19 18.77 1.34 28.18
C ALA A 19 17.54 0.43 28.43
N GLN A 20 17.75 -0.74 29.02
CA GLN A 20 16.68 -1.71 29.32
C GLN A 20 15.88 -1.36 30.59
N ASN A 21 16.41 -0.48 31.45
CA ASN A 21 15.84 -0.13 32.76
C ASN A 21 15.07 1.20 32.74
N ALA A 22 14.52 1.61 31.59
CA ALA A 22 13.57 2.72 31.59
C ALA A 22 12.37 2.33 32.48
N PRO A 23 12.07 3.08 33.57
CA PRO A 23 10.94 2.77 34.43
C PRO A 23 9.67 2.76 33.58
N GLN A 24 9.02 1.61 33.53
CA GLN A 24 7.72 1.49 32.88
C GLN A 24 6.72 2.37 33.64
N ALA A 25 5.97 3.18 32.90
CA ALA A 25 4.90 3.99 33.47
C ALA A 25 3.93 3.09 34.25
N ASN A 26 3.65 3.43 35.51
CA ASN A 26 2.69 2.68 36.33
C ASN A 26 1.28 2.87 35.76
N PRO A 27 0.59 1.81 35.29
CA PRO A 27 -0.76 1.95 34.72
C PRO A 27 -1.81 2.42 35.71
N ARG A 28 -1.52 2.39 37.02
CA ARG A 28 -2.41 2.84 38.10
C ARG A 28 -2.13 4.27 38.56
N ASP A 29 -1.07 4.91 38.08
CA ASP A 29 -0.78 6.31 38.39
C ASP A 29 -1.39 7.22 37.30
N PRO A 30 -2.40 8.05 37.63
CA PRO A 30 -3.02 8.94 36.66
C PRO A 30 -2.09 10.07 36.18
N LYS A 31 -0.94 10.26 36.83
CA LYS A 31 0.09 11.24 36.42
C LYS A 31 1.24 10.61 35.65
N ALA A 32 1.17 9.30 35.38
CA ALA A 32 2.23 8.63 34.65
C ALA A 32 2.39 9.26 33.24
N PRO A 33 3.63 9.50 32.78
CA PRO A 33 3.87 10.05 31.45
C PRO A 33 3.38 9.06 30.39
N VAL A 34 2.53 9.54 29.48
CA VAL A 34 2.04 8.76 28.33
C VAL A 34 2.52 9.40 27.03
N PRO A 35 2.78 8.60 25.97
CA PRO A 35 3.00 9.15 24.65
C PRO A 35 1.81 10.01 24.19
N PRO A 36 2.03 11.07 23.42
CA PRO A 36 0.96 11.84 22.80
C PRO A 36 0.06 10.96 21.93
N LEU A 37 -1.26 11.20 21.99
CA LEU A 37 -2.20 10.53 21.10
C LEU A 37 -2.14 11.16 19.70
N GLU A 38 -1.75 10.38 18.71
CA GLU A 38 -1.80 10.77 17.30
C GLU A 38 -3.16 10.37 16.71
N TYR A 39 -4.11 11.30 16.70
CA TYR A 39 -5.41 11.05 16.08
C TYR A 39 -5.35 11.20 14.56
N ARG A 40 -5.63 10.11 13.84
CA ARG A 40 -5.86 10.12 12.39
C ARG A 40 -7.30 9.72 12.10
N SER A 41 -8.05 10.59 11.44
CA SER A 41 -9.43 10.29 11.04
C SER A 41 -9.48 9.12 10.05
N ALA A 42 -10.46 8.23 10.21
CA ALA A 42 -10.75 7.18 9.22
C ALA A 42 -11.19 7.77 7.85
N PHE A 43 -11.61 9.03 7.84
CA PHE A 43 -11.98 9.78 6.64
C PHE A 43 -10.86 10.69 6.14
N ALA A 44 -9.64 10.59 6.66
CA ALA A 44 -8.53 11.46 6.25
C ALA A 44 -8.30 11.45 4.73
N ASP A 45 -8.53 10.30 4.09
CA ASP A 45 -8.37 10.11 2.66
C ASP A 45 -9.72 9.86 1.94
N TYR A 46 -10.83 10.23 2.57
CA TYR A 46 -12.14 10.01 1.97
C TYR A 46 -12.29 10.83 0.70
N ARG A 47 -12.58 10.13 -0.39
CA ARG A 47 -12.95 10.74 -1.67
C ARG A 47 -14.47 10.67 -1.81
N PRO A 48 -15.16 11.81 -1.93
CA PRO A 48 -16.58 11.82 -2.22
C PRO A 48 -16.87 11.03 -3.49
N TYR A 49 -17.96 10.26 -3.46
CA TYR A 49 -18.49 9.65 -4.67
C TYR A 49 -18.87 10.77 -5.67
N LYS A 50 -18.41 10.62 -6.90
CA LYS A 50 -18.83 11.46 -8.03
C LYS A 50 -19.61 10.55 -8.97
N GLU A 51 -20.85 10.93 -9.24
CA GLU A 51 -21.67 10.27 -10.24
C GLU A 51 -20.92 10.29 -11.58
N PRO A 52 -20.68 9.15 -12.22
CA PRO A 52 -20.15 9.14 -13.58
C PRO A 52 -21.20 9.72 -14.53
N GLU A 53 -20.74 10.32 -15.62
CA GLU A 53 -21.63 10.68 -16.72
C GLU A 53 -22.24 9.40 -17.30
N VAL A 54 -23.57 9.31 -17.27
CA VAL A 54 -24.30 8.14 -17.78
C VAL A 54 -24.76 8.44 -19.21
N ALA A 55 -24.44 7.54 -20.14
CA ALA A 55 -24.90 7.65 -21.52
C ALA A 55 -26.45 7.59 -21.60
N PRO A 56 -27.08 8.21 -22.61
CA PRO A 56 -28.50 8.04 -22.86
C PRO A 56 -28.86 6.55 -22.96
N TRP A 57 -29.95 6.15 -22.31
CA TRP A 57 -30.31 4.72 -22.19
C TRP A 57 -30.51 4.03 -23.55
N ARG A 58 -30.98 4.77 -24.56
CA ARG A 58 -31.21 4.24 -25.91
C ARG A 58 -29.89 3.87 -26.56
N ASP A 59 -28.93 4.78 -26.52
CA ASP A 59 -27.61 4.62 -27.12
C ASP A 59 -26.86 3.45 -26.47
N ALA A 60 -26.94 3.33 -25.14
CA ALA A 60 -26.36 2.20 -24.43
C ALA A 60 -26.98 0.85 -24.85
N ASN A 61 -28.30 0.81 -25.08
CA ASN A 61 -28.98 -0.40 -25.52
C ASN A 61 -28.73 -0.73 -26.99
N GLU A 62 -28.66 0.28 -27.86
CA GLU A 62 -28.30 0.12 -29.26
C GLU A 62 -26.90 -0.49 -29.40
N GLU A 63 -25.95 -0.01 -28.59
CA GLU A 63 -24.59 -0.56 -28.56
C GLU A 63 -24.57 -2.04 -28.16
N VAL A 64 -25.31 -2.42 -27.11
CA VAL A 64 -25.45 -3.84 -26.72
C VAL A 64 -26.06 -4.66 -27.87
N GLY A 65 -27.05 -4.12 -28.58
CA GLY A 65 -27.62 -4.75 -29.77
C GLY A 65 -26.59 -4.94 -30.89
N ARG A 66 -25.82 -3.88 -31.20
CA ARG A 66 -24.77 -3.87 -32.23
C ARG A 66 -23.68 -4.89 -31.97
N VAL A 67 -23.27 -5.05 -30.72
CA VAL A 67 -22.24 -6.02 -30.31
C VAL A 67 -22.76 -7.46 -30.34
N GLY A 68 -24.08 -7.68 -30.38
CA GLY A 68 -24.70 -9.02 -30.39
C GLY A 68 -25.07 -9.52 -28.99
N GLY A 69 -25.34 -8.60 -28.06
CA GLY A 69 -25.71 -8.91 -26.68
C GLY A 69 -24.57 -9.58 -25.89
N HIS A 70 -24.94 -10.34 -24.86
CA HIS A 70 -23.97 -10.97 -23.97
C HIS A 70 -23.00 -11.92 -24.69
N LEU A 71 -23.49 -12.72 -25.64
CA LEU A 71 -22.65 -13.65 -26.42
C LEU A 71 -21.60 -12.91 -27.25
N GLY A 72 -21.98 -11.80 -27.87
CA GLY A 72 -21.06 -10.95 -28.61
C GLY A 72 -19.95 -10.36 -27.76
N ILE A 73 -20.29 -9.88 -26.55
CA ILE A 73 -19.32 -9.38 -25.57
C ILE A 73 -18.35 -10.48 -25.16
N VAL A 74 -18.86 -11.67 -24.79
CA VAL A 74 -18.03 -12.81 -24.37
C VAL A 74 -17.08 -13.23 -25.49
N ARG A 75 -17.57 -13.30 -26.73
CA ARG A 75 -16.74 -13.63 -27.89
C ARG A 75 -15.66 -12.58 -28.14
N GLY A 76 -16.00 -11.29 -28.09
CA GLY A 76 -15.04 -10.20 -28.21
C GLY A 76 -13.95 -10.24 -27.14
N GLN A 77 -14.31 -10.58 -25.90
CA GLN A 77 -13.35 -10.79 -24.80
C GLN A 77 -12.44 -11.99 -25.06
N GLN A 78 -12.98 -13.10 -25.56
CA GLN A 78 -12.20 -14.28 -25.94
C GLN A 78 -11.22 -13.98 -27.10
N GLU A 79 -11.66 -13.23 -28.10
CA GLU A 79 -10.82 -12.80 -29.22
C GLU A 79 -9.72 -11.83 -28.76
N ALA A 80 -10.04 -10.86 -27.88
CA ALA A 80 -9.06 -9.95 -27.29
C ALA A 80 -8.03 -10.68 -26.40
N ALA A 81 -8.47 -11.69 -25.64
CA ALA A 81 -7.57 -12.51 -24.83
C ALA A 81 -6.61 -13.35 -25.71
N LYS A 82 -7.05 -13.81 -26.88
CA LYS A 82 -6.20 -14.50 -27.86
C LYS A 82 -5.22 -13.57 -28.58
N ALA A 83 -5.57 -12.29 -28.75
CA ALA A 83 -4.71 -11.30 -29.40
C ALA A 83 -3.46 -10.95 -28.56
N GLY A 84 -3.49 -11.20 -27.24
CA GLY A 84 -2.37 -11.02 -26.31
C GLY A 84 -1.86 -9.58 -26.21
N PRO A 85 -1.10 -9.22 -25.15
CA PRO A 85 -0.40 -7.95 -25.13
C PRO A 85 0.70 -7.99 -26.20
N LYS A 86 0.76 -7.00 -27.11
CA LYS A 86 1.96 -6.79 -27.93
C LYS A 86 3.14 -6.60 -26.97
N PRO A 87 4.18 -7.45 -27.02
CA PRO A 87 5.36 -7.24 -26.18
C PRO A 87 5.94 -5.86 -26.51
N PRO A 88 6.43 -5.10 -25.51
CA PRO A 88 7.08 -3.84 -25.79
C PRO A 88 8.26 -4.10 -26.73
N MET A 89 8.31 -3.38 -27.85
CA MET A 89 9.50 -3.35 -28.69
C MET A 89 10.61 -2.65 -27.92
N HIS A 90 11.30 -3.37 -27.05
CA HIS A 90 12.59 -2.94 -26.51
C HIS A 90 13.58 -3.03 -27.66
N GLY A 91 13.77 -1.91 -28.36
CA GLY A 91 14.75 -1.81 -29.43
C GLY A 91 16.12 -2.26 -28.92
N MET A 92 16.65 -3.33 -29.51
CA MET A 92 18.04 -3.71 -29.36
C MET A 92 18.91 -2.56 -29.86
N GLN A 93 19.39 -1.72 -28.95
CA GLN A 93 20.54 -0.87 -29.22
C GLN A 93 21.77 -1.77 -29.23
N HIS A 94 22.24 -2.10 -30.43
CA HIS A 94 23.57 -2.63 -30.63
C HIS A 94 24.57 -1.55 -30.26
N LYS A 95 25.44 -1.89 -29.30
CA LYS A 95 26.63 -1.12 -28.98
C LYS A 95 27.79 -1.58 -29.84
#